data_AF-A0A2V9ZC14-F1
#
_entry.id   AF-A0A2V9ZC14-F1
#
_cell.length_a   1.000
_cell.length_b   1.000
_cell.length_c   1.000
_cell.angle_alpha   90.00
_cell.angle_beta   90.00
_cell.angle_gamma   90.00
#
_symmetry.space_group_name_H-M   'P 1'
#
loop_
_entity.id
_entity.type
_entity.pdbx_description
1 polymer ?
#
loop_
_entity_poly.entity_id
_entity_poly.type
_entity_poly.pdbx_seq_one_letter_code
_entity_poly.pdbx_strand_id
1 'polypeptide(L)'
;YLRWLLEHYNYDLPKALAAYNAGPLRVDKYHGVPPYYETQAYVARIIRDFNRKKLAQKKAEAAAAKKTAKATKPAARTPQSVQADALPAAGSAASTR
;
A
#
# COMPACT_ATOMS: atom_id res chain seq x y z
N TYR A 1 -26.57 7.78 9.96
CA TYR A 1 -26.26 8.03 11.39
C TYR A 1 -24.77 7.97 11.71
N LEU A 2 -24.06 6.84 11.53
CA LEU A 2 -22.62 6.75 11.86
C LEU A 2 -21.74 7.78 11.15
N ARG A 3 -22.02 8.10 9.88
CA ARG A 3 -21.31 9.16 9.14
C ARG A 3 -21.37 10.51 9.85
N TRP A 4 -22.55 10.87 10.36
CA TRP A 4 -22.77 12.10 11.11
C TRP A 4 -21.97 12.09 12.42
N LEU A 5 -21.91 10.96 13.14
CA LEU A 5 -21.08 10.82 14.34
C LEU A 5 -19.58 11.00 14.04
N LEU A 6 -19.11 10.45 12.91
CA LEU A 6 -17.72 10.63 12.49
C LEU A 6 -17.41 12.10 12.22
N GLU A 7 -18.28 12.82 11.52
CA GLU A 7 -18.09 14.26 11.28
C GLU A 7 -18.17 15.06 12.58
N HIS A 8 -19.13 14.74 13.45
CA HIS A 8 -19.34 15.41 14.74
C HIS A 8 -18.13 15.26 15.68
N TYR A 9 -17.48 14.10 15.68
CA TYR A 9 -16.29 13.83 16.50
C TYR A 9 -14.97 13.99 15.73
N ASN A 10 -14.93 14.76 14.64
CA ASN A 10 -13.70 15.03 13.86
C ASN A 10 -12.94 13.77 13.43
N TYR A 11 -13.68 12.73 13.03
CA TYR A 11 -13.19 11.41 12.64
C TYR A 11 -12.43 10.66 13.75
N ASP A 12 -12.63 11.03 15.02
CA ASP A 12 -12.22 10.24 16.18
C ASP A 12 -13.06 8.95 16.22
N LEU A 13 -12.49 7.87 15.68
CA LEU A 13 -13.14 6.56 15.57
C LEU A 13 -13.60 6.03 16.92
N PRO A 14 -12.77 6.02 17.99
CA PRO A 14 -13.21 5.62 19.33
C PRO A 14 -14.44 6.39 19.83
N LYS A 15 -14.46 7.72 19.70
CA LYS A 15 -15.62 8.53 20.16
C LYS A 15 -16.85 8.27 19.31
N ALA A 16 -16.72 8.21 17.99
CA ALA A 16 -17.85 7.93 17.10
C ALA A 16 -18.46 6.54 17.34
N LEU A 17 -17.63 5.52 17.58
CA LEU A 17 -18.09 4.17 17.92
C LEU A 17 -18.74 4.11 19.32
N ALA A 18 -18.16 4.81 20.30
CA ALA A 18 -18.75 4.92 21.62
C ALA A 18 -20.11 5.63 21.57
N ALA A 19 -20.24 6.70 20.78
CA ALA A 19 -21.49 7.45 20.64
C ALA A 19 -22.55 6.66 19.86
N TYR A 20 -22.13 5.81 18.93
CA TYR A 20 -23.04 4.90 18.25
C TYR A 20 -23.64 3.86 19.21
N ASN A 21 -22.87 3.39 20.20
CA ASN A 21 -23.31 2.38 21.16
C ASN A 21 -24.05 2.98 22.37
N ALA A 22 -23.52 4.07 22.94
CA ALA A 22 -23.98 4.68 24.19
C ALA A 22 -24.76 5.99 24.00
N GLY A 23 -24.83 6.51 22.77
CA GLY A 23 -25.40 7.81 22.46
C GLY A 23 -24.39 8.96 22.63
N PRO A 24 -24.48 10.02 21.80
CA PRO A 24 -23.55 11.15 21.81
C PRO A 24 -23.58 11.92 23.14
N LEU A 25 -24.76 12.10 23.75
CA LEU A 25 -24.90 12.80 25.04
C LEU A 25 -24.01 12.24 26.14
N ARG A 26 -23.80 10.91 26.17
CA ARG A 26 -22.93 10.28 27.18
C ARG A 26 -21.47 10.50 26.83
N VAL A 27 -21.09 10.35 25.56
CA VAL A 27 -19.72 10.61 25.10
C VAL A 27 -19.31 12.05 25.37
N ASP A 28 -20.22 13.00 25.14
CA ASP A 28 -19.99 14.43 25.39
C ASP A 28 -19.83 14.70 26.88
N LYS A 29 -20.68 14.10 27.73
CA LYS A 29 -20.58 14.20 29.19
C LYS A 29 -19.26 13.69 29.75
N TYR A 30 -18.71 12.62 29.18
CA TYR A 30 -17.43 12.03 29.61
C TYR A 30 -16.23 12.56 28.83
N HIS A 31 -16.44 13.49 27.88
CA HIS A 31 -15.42 14.00 26.95
C HIS A 31 -14.63 12.89 26.22
N GLY A 32 -15.24 11.72 26.02
CA GLY A 32 -14.56 10.51 25.58
C GLY A 32 -15.41 9.27 25.70
N VAL A 33 -14.77 8.10 25.66
CA VAL A 33 -15.48 6.83 25.81
C VAL A 33 -16.00 6.71 27.26
N PRO A 34 -17.32 6.56 27.48
CA PRO A 34 -17.88 6.43 28.82
C PRO A 34 -17.30 5.21 29.58
N PRO A 35 -17.28 5.25 30.93
CA PRO A 35 -16.82 4.13 31.77
C PRO A 35 -17.87 3.00 31.86
N TYR A 36 -18.51 2.66 30.74
CA TYR A 36 -19.41 1.52 30.63
C TYR A 36 -18.65 0.35 30.03
N TYR A 37 -18.66 -0.77 30.73
CA TYR A 37 -17.94 -1.97 30.33
C TYR A 37 -18.35 -2.42 28.92
N GLU A 38 -19.66 -2.42 28.63
CA GLU A 38 -20.22 -2.81 27.34
C GLU A 38 -19.73 -1.89 26.21
N THR A 39 -19.68 -0.59 26.45
CA THR A 39 -19.24 0.40 25.46
C THR A 39 -17.75 0.27 25.18
N GLN A 40 -16.92 0.13 26.21
CA GLN A 40 -15.48 -0.08 26.05
C GLN A 40 -15.19 -1.39 25.31
N ALA A 41 -15.87 -2.48 25.69
CA ALA A 41 -15.74 -3.78 25.03
C ALA A 41 -16.18 -3.72 23.56
N TYR A 42 -17.28 -3.01 23.26
CA TYR A 42 -17.75 -2.80 21.89
C TYR A 42 -16.71 -2.09 21.02
N VAL A 43 -16.19 -0.95 21.50
CA VAL A 43 -15.17 -0.16 20.79
C VAL A 43 -13.90 -0.99 20.56
N ALA A 44 -13.41 -1.66 21.61
CA ALA A 44 -12.22 -2.50 21.53
C ALA A 44 -12.37 -3.65 20.52
N ARG A 45 -13.54 -4.30 20.49
CA ARG A 45 -13.83 -5.38 19.53
C ARG A 45 -13.73 -4.90 18.08
N ILE A 46 -14.41 -3.79 17.77
CA ILE A 46 -14.45 -3.24 16.41
C ILE A 46 -13.05 -2.82 15.95
N ILE A 47 -12.30 -2.09 16.78
CA ILE A 47 -10.95 -1.65 16.46
C ILE A 47 -10.02 -2.84 16.23
N ARG A 48 -10.07 -3.86 17.09
CA ARG A 48 -9.28 -5.08 16.96
C ARG A 48 -9.57 -5.80 15.65
N ASP A 49 -10.85 -5.99 15.32
CA ASP A 49 -11.25 -6.69 14.10
C ASP A 49 -10.87 -5.89 12.85
N PHE A 50 -11.00 -4.56 12.88
CA PHE A 50 -10.55 -3.69 11.80
C PHE A 50 -9.04 -3.77 11.58
N ASN A 51 -8.25 -3.65 12.65
CA ASN A 51 -6.79 -3.73 12.58
C ASN A 51 -6.32 -5.10 12.08
N ARG A 52 -6.96 -6.19 12.53
CA ARG A 52 -6.67 -7.55 12.04
C ARG A 52 -6.90 -7.65 10.53
N LYS A 53 -8.05 -7.15 10.04
CA LYS A 53 -8.38 -7.16 8.61
C LYS A 53 -7.40 -6.30 7.80
N LYS A 54 -7.08 -5.09 8.27
CA LYS A 54 -6.11 -4.20 7.60
C LYS A 54 -4.71 -4.80 7.54
N LEU A 55 -4.27 -5.47 8.61
CA LEU A 55 -2.99 -6.17 8.61
C LEU A 55 -2.98 -7.35 7.63
N ALA A 56 -4.06 -8.13 7.57
CA ALA A 56 -4.18 -9.22 6.62
C ALA A 56 -4.17 -8.73 5.16
N GLN A 57 -4.86 -7.63 4.86
CA GLN A 57 -4.83 -6.97 3.55
C GLN A 57 -3.41 -6.53 3.18
N LYS A 58 -2.72 -5.79 4.07
CA LYS A 58 -1.32 -5.38 3.84
C LYS A 58 -0.38 -6.57 3.62
N LYS A 59 -0.56 -7.66 4.36
CA LYS A 59 0.24 -8.89 4.17
C LYS A 59 -0.03 -9.53 2.80
N ALA A 60 -1.29 -9.59 2.38
CA ALA A 60 -1.66 -10.13 1.06
C ALA A 60 -1.09 -9.27 -0.08
N GLU A 61 -1.20 -7.95 0.01
CA GLU A 61 -0.61 -6.99 -0.94
C GLU A 61 0.91 -7.15 -1.02
N ALA A 62 1.60 -7.22 0.13
CA ALA A 62 3.05 -7.43 0.16
C ALA A 62 3.48 -8.80 -0.39
N ALA A 63 2.69 -9.85 -0.16
CA ALA A 63 2.94 -11.17 -0.72
C ALA A 63 2.73 -11.19 -2.25
N ALA A 64 1.72 -10.46 -2.75
CA ALA A 64 1.50 -10.29 -4.19
C ALA A 64 2.65 -9.51 -4.85
N ALA A 65 3.10 -8.41 -4.24
CA ALA A 65 4.24 -7.63 -4.73
C ALA A 65 5.56 -8.42 -4.74
N LYS A 66 5.78 -9.30 -3.75
CA LYS A 66 6.95 -10.21 -3.74
C LYS A 66 6.88 -11.29 -4.82
N LYS A 67 5.68 -11.75 -5.18
CA LYS A 67 5.50 -12.73 -6.28
C LYS A 67 5.78 -12.11 -7.65
N THR A 68 5.38 -10.86 -7.88
CA THR A 68 5.67 -10.16 -9.15
C THR A 68 7.16 -9.81 -9.31
N ALA A 69 7.84 -9.40 -8.23
CA ALA A 69 9.29 -9.11 -8.28
C ALA A 69 10.18 -10.35 -8.48
N LYS A 70 9.73 -11.55 -8.09
CA LYS A 70 10.47 -12.81 -8.31
C LYS A 70 10.37 -13.32 -9.76
N ALA A 71 9.40 -12.84 -10.54
CA ALA A 71 9.20 -13.23 -11.94
C ALA A 71 9.99 -12.36 -12.94
N THR A 72 10.43 -11.16 -12.54
CA THR A 72 11.27 -10.25 -13.33
C THR A 72 12.73 -10.30 -12.87
N LYS A 73 13.37 -11.48 -13.01
CA LYS A 73 14.83 -11.51 -13.15
C LYS A 73 15.11 -11.29 -14.64
N PRO A 74 15.74 -10.18 -15.08
CA PRO A 74 16.24 -10.10 -16.43
C PRO A 74 17.39 -11.11 -16.50
N ALA A 75 17.14 -12.27 -17.09
CA ALA A 75 18.21 -13.09 -17.61
C ALA A 75 18.91 -12.21 -18.65
N ALA A 76 20.14 -11.80 -18.31
CA ALA A 76 21.04 -11.12 -19.20
C ALA A 76 21.13 -11.91 -20.51
N ARG A 77 20.37 -11.48 -21.52
CA ARG A 77 20.61 -11.83 -22.91
C ARG A 77 21.48 -10.71 -23.43
N THR A 78 22.78 -10.98 -23.47
CA THR A 78 23.66 -10.37 -24.47
C THR A 78 23.27 -10.97 -25.81
N PRO A 79 22.91 -10.16 -26.81
CA PRO A 79 23.17 -10.59 -28.17
C PRO A 79 24.07 -9.55 -28.86
N GLN A 80 25.00 -10.09 -29.65
CA GLN A 80 25.62 -9.50 -30.84
C GLN A 80 26.92 -8.71 -30.64
N SER A 81 28.03 -9.45 -30.64
CA SER A 81 29.19 -9.12 -31.47
C SER A 81 29.04 -9.83 -32.82
N VAL A 82 28.51 -9.14 -33.83
CA VAL A 82 28.68 -9.49 -35.25
C VAL A 82 29.42 -8.34 -35.92
N GLN A 83 30.76 -8.36 -35.84
CA GLN A 83 31.58 -7.57 -36.74
C GLN A 83 31.88 -8.47 -37.94
N ALA A 84 31.12 -8.22 -39.01
CA ALA A 84 31.37 -8.80 -40.31
C ALA A 84 32.64 -8.18 -40.89
N ASP A 85 33.63 -9.02 -41.15
CA ASP A 85 34.78 -8.70 -41.99
C ASP A 85 34.30 -8.23 -43.37
N ALA A 86 34.52 -6.95 -43.66
CA ALA A 86 34.35 -6.37 -44.99
C ALA A 86 35.72 -5.91 -45.51
N LEU A 87 36.35 -6.76 -46.32
CA LEU A 87 37.17 -6.32 -47.46
C LEU A 87 36.22 -6.10 -48.65
N PRO A 88 36.40 -5.04 -49.48
CA PRO A 88 37.40 -5.14 -50.55
C PRO A 88 38.09 -3.83 -50.99
N ALA A 89 39.24 -4.06 -51.64
CA ALA A 89 39.95 -3.32 -52.68
C ALA A 89 39.43 -1.97 -53.21
N ALA A 90 40.33 -0.98 -53.32
CA ALA A 90 40.83 -0.41 -54.60
C ALA A 90 41.59 0.91 -54.37
N GLY A 91 42.77 1.08 -54.98
CA GLY A 91 43.50 2.35 -54.99
C GLY A 91 44.98 2.22 -55.29
N SER A 92 45.32 1.83 -56.52
CA SER A 92 46.68 1.85 -57.08
C SER A 92 46.94 3.18 -57.82
N ALA A 93 48.23 3.45 -58.05
CA ALA A 93 48.88 4.50 -58.86
C ALA A 93 49.16 5.83 -58.12
N ALA A 94 50.42 6.16 -57.78
CA ALA A 94 51.50 6.65 -58.66
C ALA A 94 51.20 8.08 -59.16
N SER A 95 52.10 9.05 -59.32
CA SER A 95 53.54 9.22 -59.18
C SER A 95 53.80 10.70 -59.57
N THR A 96 54.76 11.36 -58.93
CA THR A 96 55.71 12.33 -59.52
C THR A 96 55.18 13.36 -60.55
N ARG A 97 55.11 14.64 -60.15
CA ARG A 97 55.99 15.73 -60.63
C ARG A 97 55.75 17.01 -59.83
#